data_AF-A0AAJ3BH57-F1
#
_entry.id   AF-A0AAJ3BH57-F1
#
_cell.length_a   1.000
_cell.length_b   1.000
_cell.length_c   1.000
_cell.angle_alpha   90.00
_cell.angle_beta   90.00
_cell.angle_gamma   90.00
#
_symmetry.space_group_name_H-M   'P 1'
#
loop_
_entity.id
_entity.type
_entity.pdbx_description
1 polymer ?
#
loop_
_entity_poly.entity_id
_entity_poly.type
_entity_poly.pdbx_seq_one_letter_code
_entity_poly.pdbx_strand_id
1 'polypeptide(L)'
;MTTDTKVKSKVLPDGPDWTFDMLERYHKEIKRVAEHYRLDTYPNQIEVITSEQMMDAYSSIGMPINYNHWSFGKKFIQTEQGYKHGQMGLAYEIVINSNPCIAYLMEENSVTMQALVMAHACYGHNSFFKGNYLFQTWTDASSIIDYLLFAKKYIADCEQKYGEEEVEQILDSCHALMNYGVDRYKRPEKISIAEEKIRQEEREAYLQSQVNDLWRTVPQNRTPEEDQKVRFPSEPQENILYFIEKNAPLLEPWQREIVRIVRKVSQYFYPQKQTQVMNEGWATFWHYTILNHLYDEGLVSDKFILEFLHSHTSVVAQPAYNSPYFSGINPYALGFAMFRDIKRICEEPTDEDREWFPELADSDWLDAMHFAMHNFKDESFISQYLSPHLMREFKFFSILDDDRKNFVEVSAIHDEMGYRQIREKLAAQYNLSNLEPNIQVYNVDVRGDRSLTLQHVPHNRIPLDKGHDEVLKHLYRLWGFDVILEEVKESGRREILGTCPKREPYNSTI
;
A
#
# COMPACT_ATOMS: atom_id res chain seq x y z
N MET A 1 -40.29 -19.59 46.97
CA MET A 1 -38.84 -19.31 46.84
C MET A 1 -38.27 -20.33 45.86
N THR A 2 -38.38 -20.04 44.57
CA THR A 2 -37.75 -20.81 43.50
C THR A 2 -36.33 -20.26 43.35
N THR A 3 -35.35 -21.03 43.82
CA THR A 3 -33.93 -20.76 43.63
C THR A 3 -33.58 -20.94 42.17
N ASP A 4 -33.60 -19.83 41.44
CA ASP A 4 -33.02 -19.70 40.09
C ASP A 4 -31.53 -20.03 40.18
N THR A 5 -31.20 -21.27 39.85
CA THR A 5 -29.83 -21.72 39.70
C THR A 5 -29.38 -21.21 38.35
N LYS A 6 -28.85 -19.97 38.32
CA LYS A 6 -28.12 -19.43 37.17
C LYS A 6 -26.93 -20.34 36.89
N VAL A 7 -27.13 -21.33 36.02
CA VAL A 7 -26.05 -22.03 35.33
C VAL A 7 -25.29 -20.93 34.59
N LYS A 8 -24.08 -20.60 35.05
CA LYS A 8 -23.18 -19.74 34.27
C LYS A 8 -22.88 -20.49 32.99
N SER A 9 -23.59 -20.15 31.91
CA SER A 9 -23.27 -20.65 30.58
C SER A 9 -21.81 -20.31 30.30
N LYS A 10 -21.03 -21.32 29.91
CA LYS A 10 -19.65 -21.16 29.45
C LYS A 10 -19.60 -20.34 28.14
N VAL A 11 -20.71 -20.33 27.39
CA VAL A 11 -20.85 -19.69 26.08
C VAL A 11 -20.97 -18.17 26.23
N LEU A 12 -20.24 -17.44 25.39
CA LEU A 12 -20.33 -16.01 25.20
C LEU A 12 -21.69 -15.62 24.60
N PRO A 13 -22.19 -14.40 24.88
CA PRO A 13 -23.47 -13.95 24.35
C PRO A 13 -23.43 -13.86 22.82
N ASP A 14 -24.47 -14.35 22.15
CA ASP A 14 -24.67 -14.29 20.70
C ASP A 14 -25.96 -13.53 20.35
N GLY A 15 -26.03 -12.94 19.16
CA GLY A 15 -27.17 -12.11 18.78
C GLY A 15 -26.87 -11.03 17.74
N PRO A 16 -27.92 -10.38 17.20
CA PRO A 16 -27.75 -9.24 16.29
C PRO A 16 -27.24 -8.00 17.02
N ASP A 17 -27.57 -7.85 18.31
CA ASP A 17 -27.18 -6.70 19.12
C ASP A 17 -25.89 -6.99 19.91
N TRP A 18 -25.18 -5.91 20.26
CA TRP A 18 -23.98 -5.97 21.08
C TRP A 18 -24.00 -4.87 22.15
N THR A 19 -23.20 -5.04 23.21
CA THR A 19 -22.93 -4.00 24.21
C THR A 19 -21.43 -3.92 24.47
N PHE A 20 -20.94 -2.81 25.01
CA PHE A 20 -19.51 -2.66 25.32
C PHE A 20 -18.98 -3.76 26.26
N ASP A 21 -19.79 -4.25 27.20
CA ASP A 21 -19.43 -5.39 28.06
C ASP A 21 -19.27 -6.69 27.25
N MET A 22 -20.14 -6.94 26.28
CA MET A 22 -20.00 -8.09 25.38
C MET A 22 -18.73 -7.99 24.55
N LEU A 23 -18.47 -6.81 23.97
CA LEU A 23 -17.27 -6.53 23.19
C LEU A 23 -15.99 -6.74 24.00
N GLU A 24 -15.96 -6.26 25.25
CA GLU A 24 -14.81 -6.47 26.14
C GLU A 24 -14.58 -7.95 26.46
N ARG A 25 -15.65 -8.72 26.68
CA ARG A 25 -15.57 -10.17 26.89
C ARG A 25 -15.03 -10.90 25.68
N TYR A 26 -15.54 -10.61 24.48
CA TYR A 26 -15.02 -11.18 23.23
C TYR A 26 -13.56 -10.79 23.02
N HIS A 27 -13.23 -9.50 23.16
CA HIS A 27 -11.87 -9.01 23.03
C HIS A 27 -10.90 -9.74 23.97
N LYS A 28 -11.29 -9.98 25.23
CA LYS A 28 -10.47 -10.72 26.20
C LYS A 28 -10.21 -12.17 25.79
N GLU A 29 -11.23 -12.89 25.34
CA GLU A 29 -11.08 -14.29 24.92
C GLU A 29 -10.30 -14.40 23.60
N ILE A 30 -10.56 -13.52 22.64
CA ILE A 30 -9.80 -13.42 21.38
C ILE A 30 -8.32 -13.13 21.71
N LYS A 31 -8.06 -12.18 22.63
CA LYS A 31 -6.69 -11.88 23.09
C LYS A 31 -5.99 -13.09 23.66
N ARG A 32 -6.65 -13.85 24.53
CA ARG A 32 -6.09 -15.05 25.16
C ARG A 32 -5.67 -16.07 24.10
N VAL A 33 -6.50 -16.30 23.10
CA VAL A 33 -6.20 -17.23 22.00
C VAL A 33 -5.10 -16.69 21.08
N ALA A 34 -5.09 -15.39 20.79
CA ALA A 34 -4.03 -14.75 20.03
C ALA A 34 -2.66 -14.87 20.74
N GLU A 35 -2.62 -14.67 22.06
CA GLU A 35 -1.42 -14.86 22.89
C GLU A 35 -0.97 -16.33 22.91
N HIS A 36 -1.92 -17.27 22.94
CA HIS A 36 -1.62 -18.71 22.83
C HIS A 36 -0.87 -19.05 21.53
N TYR A 37 -1.22 -18.41 20.41
CA TYR A 37 -0.55 -18.55 19.13
C TYR A 37 0.63 -17.60 18.90
N ARG A 38 1.11 -16.91 19.93
CA ARG A 38 2.27 -16.00 19.89
C ARG A 38 2.09 -14.82 18.92
N LEU A 39 0.87 -14.29 18.76
CA LEU A 39 0.65 -13.05 18.01
C LEU A 39 1.17 -11.85 18.79
N ASP A 40 2.24 -11.23 18.30
CA ASP A 40 2.78 -10.00 18.87
C ASP A 40 2.12 -8.77 18.23
N THR A 41 1.37 -7.99 19.02
CA THR A 41 0.58 -6.84 18.54
C THR A 41 0.98 -5.54 19.22
N TYR A 42 0.69 -4.40 18.59
CA TYR A 42 0.63 -3.12 19.30
C TYR A 42 -0.60 -3.11 20.23
N PRO A 43 -0.63 -2.26 21.27
CA PRO A 43 -1.83 -2.06 22.08
C PRO A 43 -3.01 -1.68 21.17
N ASN A 44 -4.15 -2.34 21.35
CA ASN A 44 -5.35 -2.10 20.55
C ASN A 44 -6.15 -0.91 21.10
N GLN A 45 -6.55 0.01 20.23
CA GLN A 45 -7.55 1.04 20.45
C GLN A 45 -8.74 0.75 19.53
N ILE A 46 -9.84 0.26 20.11
CA ILE A 46 -11.04 -0.12 19.37
C ILE A 46 -12.03 1.04 19.41
N GLU A 47 -12.42 1.53 18.23
CA GLU A 47 -13.40 2.60 18.09
C GLU A 47 -14.59 2.10 17.28
N VAL A 48 -15.80 2.23 17.84
CA VAL A 48 -17.04 1.91 17.12
C VAL A 48 -17.52 3.16 16.41
N ILE A 49 -17.75 3.05 15.10
CA ILE A 49 -18.10 4.16 14.22
C ILE A 49 -19.33 3.84 13.38
N THR A 50 -20.02 4.89 12.94
CA THR A 50 -21.17 4.77 12.02
C THR A 50 -20.70 4.40 10.61
N SER A 51 -21.60 3.87 9.78
CA SER A 51 -21.35 3.65 8.35
C SER A 51 -20.88 4.92 7.60
N GLU A 52 -21.39 6.10 7.97
CA GLU A 52 -20.93 7.39 7.39
C GLU A 52 -19.49 7.72 7.79
N GLN A 53 -19.15 7.57 9.07
CA GLN A 53 -17.78 7.75 9.56
C GLN A 53 -16.81 6.76 8.92
N MET A 54 -17.26 5.53 8.64
CA MET A 54 -16.44 4.55 7.95
C MET A 54 -16.15 4.95 6.50
N MET A 55 -17.14 5.49 5.78
CA MET A 55 -16.92 6.04 4.44
C MET A 55 -15.93 7.22 4.44
N ASP A 56 -16.03 8.08 5.46
CA ASP A 56 -15.08 9.19 5.66
C ASP A 56 -13.66 8.68 5.89
N ALA A 57 -13.51 7.68 6.76
CA ALA A 57 -12.24 7.00 6.98
C ALA A 57 -11.69 6.35 5.69
N TYR A 58 -12.50 5.68 4.86
CA TYR A 58 -12.05 5.14 3.56
C TYR A 58 -11.51 6.22 2.62
N SER A 59 -12.15 7.38 2.62
CA SER A 59 -11.80 8.49 1.76
C SER A 59 -10.43 9.07 2.11
N SER A 60 -10.06 9.05 3.40
CA SER A 60 -8.84 9.59 3.97
C SER A 60 -7.73 8.53 4.21
N ILE A 61 -7.85 7.34 3.61
CA ILE A 61 -6.89 6.22 3.75
C ILE A 61 -6.84 5.69 5.20
N GLY A 62 -7.99 5.74 5.87
CA GLY A 62 -8.20 5.25 7.23
C GLY A 62 -7.65 6.15 8.32
N MET A 63 -7.05 7.30 8.01
CA MET A 63 -6.42 8.13 9.03
C MET A 63 -7.43 8.85 9.93
N PRO A 64 -7.19 8.93 11.26
CA PRO A 64 -8.10 9.65 12.16
C PRO A 64 -8.08 11.16 11.92
N ILE A 65 -6.96 11.66 11.39
CA ILE A 65 -6.71 13.08 11.18
C ILE A 65 -5.96 13.22 9.85
N ASN A 66 -6.54 13.98 8.93
CA ASN A 66 -5.91 14.32 7.66
C ASN A 66 -6.08 15.82 7.37
N TYR A 67 -5.25 16.35 6.46
CA TYR A 67 -5.48 17.67 5.88
C TYR A 67 -6.63 17.62 4.87
N ASN A 68 -7.21 18.78 4.59
CA ASN A 68 -8.31 18.87 3.64
C ASN A 68 -7.78 18.78 2.21
N HIS A 69 -8.44 17.96 1.39
CA HIS A 69 -8.18 17.89 -0.05
C HIS A 69 -9.43 17.39 -0.77
N TRP A 70 -9.82 18.04 -1.86
CA TRP A 70 -11.06 17.72 -2.58
C TRP A 70 -11.08 16.27 -3.12
N SER A 71 -9.91 15.67 -3.39
CA SER A 71 -9.84 14.27 -3.86
C SER A 71 -10.41 13.29 -2.84
N PHE A 72 -10.28 13.58 -1.54
CA PHE A 72 -10.87 12.76 -0.48
C PHE A 72 -12.40 12.87 -0.54
N GLY A 73 -12.95 14.08 -0.65
CA GLY A 73 -14.39 14.30 -0.83
C GLY A 73 -14.95 13.63 -2.09
N LYS A 74 -14.21 13.68 -3.22
CA LYS A 74 -14.59 12.95 -4.44
C LYS A 74 -14.65 11.44 -4.19
N LYS A 75 -13.65 10.88 -3.50
CA LYS A 75 -13.61 9.45 -3.17
C LYS A 75 -14.72 9.05 -2.20
N PHE A 76 -15.04 9.92 -1.24
CA PHE A 76 -16.18 9.75 -0.35
C PHE A 76 -17.49 9.64 -1.15
N ILE A 77 -17.78 10.61 -2.02
CA ILE A 77 -19.01 10.60 -2.83
C ILE A 77 -19.09 9.34 -3.71
N GLN A 78 -17.98 8.93 -4.32
CA GLN A 78 -17.93 7.70 -5.11
C GLN A 78 -18.25 6.45 -4.27
N THR A 79 -17.68 6.36 -3.07
CA THR A 79 -17.89 5.24 -2.14
C THR A 79 -19.33 5.21 -1.62
N GLU A 80 -19.84 6.37 -1.20
CA GLU A 80 -21.20 6.56 -0.71
C GLU A 80 -22.23 6.20 -1.78
N GLN A 81 -22.03 6.65 -3.03
CA GLN A 81 -22.90 6.29 -4.14
C GLN A 81 -22.88 4.79 -4.40
N GLY A 82 -21.71 4.16 -4.46
CA GLY A 82 -21.58 2.71 -4.65
C GLY A 82 -22.32 1.91 -3.57
N TYR A 83 -22.19 2.34 -2.30
CA TYR A 83 -22.88 1.73 -1.17
C TYR A 83 -24.41 1.91 -1.25
N LYS A 84 -24.89 3.14 -1.46
CA LYS A 84 -26.33 3.45 -1.57
C LYS A 84 -27.02 2.68 -2.70
N HIS A 85 -26.31 2.44 -3.81
CA HIS A 85 -26.84 1.68 -4.94
C HIS A 85 -26.70 0.16 -4.75
N GLY A 86 -26.18 -0.32 -3.62
CA GLY A 86 -25.95 -1.74 -3.35
C GLY A 86 -24.90 -2.37 -4.28
N GLN A 87 -24.08 -1.56 -4.96
CA GLN A 87 -23.04 -2.02 -5.88
C GLN A 87 -21.80 -2.51 -5.12
N MET A 88 -21.63 -2.06 -3.87
CA MET A 88 -20.50 -2.38 -3.02
C MET A 88 -20.97 -2.49 -1.56
N GLY A 89 -20.53 -3.53 -0.85
CA GLY A 89 -20.63 -3.55 0.61
C GLY A 89 -19.54 -2.67 1.23
N LEU A 90 -19.76 -2.12 2.42
CA LEU A 90 -18.67 -1.56 3.21
C LEU A 90 -17.82 -2.71 3.75
N ALA A 91 -16.49 -2.55 3.77
CA ALA A 91 -15.70 -3.52 4.52
C ALA A 91 -16.00 -3.36 6.00
N TYR A 92 -16.00 -4.48 6.72
CA TYR A 92 -16.48 -4.54 8.10
C TYR A 92 -15.60 -3.77 9.10
N GLU A 93 -14.40 -3.36 8.66
CA GLU A 93 -13.37 -2.76 9.48
C GLU A 93 -12.43 -1.84 8.68
N ILE A 94 -11.74 -0.97 9.41
CA ILE A 94 -10.52 -0.30 8.96
C ILE A 94 -9.51 -0.32 10.10
N VAL A 95 -8.27 -0.73 9.81
CA VAL A 95 -7.17 -0.76 10.77
C VAL A 95 -6.06 0.18 10.36
N ILE A 96 -5.60 0.98 11.32
CA ILE A 96 -4.47 1.90 11.15
C ILE A 96 -3.25 1.29 11.82
N ASN A 97 -2.16 1.15 11.06
CA ASN A 97 -0.85 0.89 11.63
C ASN A 97 -0.40 2.11 12.45
N SER A 98 -0.66 2.10 13.75
CA SER A 98 -0.21 3.09 14.73
C SER A 98 0.07 2.40 16.07
N ASN A 99 0.64 3.11 17.03
CA ASN A 99 0.88 2.61 18.38
C ASN A 99 0.31 3.62 19.41
N PRO A 100 -0.90 3.37 19.97
CA PRO A 100 -1.73 2.17 19.82
C PRO A 100 -2.29 1.97 18.39
N CYS A 101 -2.54 0.72 18.01
CA CYS A 101 -3.14 0.35 16.73
C CYS A 101 -4.63 0.64 16.82
N ILE A 102 -5.13 1.48 15.91
CA ILE A 102 -6.54 1.90 15.91
C ILE A 102 -7.32 0.96 14.98
N ALA A 103 -8.39 0.36 15.49
CA ALA A 103 -9.30 -0.49 14.74
C ALA A 103 -10.72 0.07 14.79
N TYR A 104 -11.27 0.39 13.63
CA TYR A 104 -12.62 0.90 13.46
C TYR A 104 -13.60 -0.24 13.21
N LEU A 105 -14.62 -0.34 14.06
CA LEU A 105 -15.68 -1.34 13.99
C LEU A 105 -16.99 -0.64 13.61
N MET A 106 -17.73 -1.19 12.64
CA MET A 106 -19.05 -0.65 12.30
C MET A 106 -20.06 -0.90 13.43
N GLU A 107 -20.89 0.08 13.76
CA GLU A 107 -21.94 -0.09 14.76
C GLU A 107 -23.04 -1.06 14.33
N GLU A 108 -23.29 -1.16 13.01
CA GLU A 108 -24.32 -2.01 12.41
C GLU A 108 -23.94 -3.50 12.38
N ASN A 109 -22.70 -3.83 12.74
CA ASN A 109 -22.22 -5.21 12.83
C ASN A 109 -22.94 -5.98 13.95
N SER A 110 -23.31 -7.23 13.68
CA SER A 110 -23.75 -8.17 14.72
C SER A 110 -22.61 -8.48 15.70
N VAL A 111 -22.90 -9.04 16.87
CA VAL A 111 -21.84 -9.42 17.82
C VAL A 111 -20.85 -10.44 17.22
N THR A 112 -21.33 -11.31 16.34
CA THR A 112 -20.50 -12.25 15.59
C THR A 112 -19.55 -11.52 14.65
N MET A 113 -20.05 -10.54 13.90
CA MET A 113 -19.24 -9.74 13.01
C MET A 113 -18.25 -8.87 13.79
N GLN A 114 -18.64 -8.30 14.94
CA GLN A 114 -17.72 -7.58 15.81
C GLN A 114 -16.57 -8.48 16.29
N ALA A 115 -16.86 -9.71 16.69
CA ALA A 115 -15.84 -10.68 17.10
C ALA A 115 -14.92 -11.09 15.94
N LEU A 116 -15.46 -11.29 14.73
CA LEU A 116 -14.67 -11.53 13.51
C LEU A 116 -13.74 -10.36 13.22
N VAL A 117 -14.26 -9.13 13.24
CA VAL A 117 -13.48 -7.92 12.99
C VAL A 117 -12.40 -7.74 14.06
N MET A 118 -12.69 -7.99 15.34
CA MET A 118 -11.67 -7.94 16.39
C MET A 118 -10.55 -8.96 16.12
N ALA A 119 -10.87 -10.21 15.79
CA ALA A 119 -9.85 -11.20 15.49
C ALA A 119 -9.03 -10.84 14.23
N HIS A 120 -9.68 -10.28 13.21
CA HIS A 120 -9.08 -9.91 11.93
C HIS A 120 -8.20 -8.65 12.04
N ALA A 121 -8.78 -7.53 12.47
CA ALA A 121 -8.12 -6.23 12.52
C ALA A 121 -7.19 -6.09 13.74
N CYS A 122 -7.70 -6.37 14.94
CA CYS A 122 -6.97 -6.10 16.19
C CYS A 122 -5.84 -7.10 16.46
N TYR A 123 -5.90 -8.31 15.88
CA TYR A 123 -4.89 -9.35 16.10
C TYR A 123 -4.23 -9.81 14.81
N GLY A 124 -4.99 -10.01 13.72
CA GLY A 124 -4.45 -10.35 12.41
C GLY A 124 -3.58 -9.24 11.83
N HIS A 125 -4.19 -8.16 11.33
CA HIS A 125 -3.45 -7.04 10.72
C HIS A 125 -2.47 -6.38 11.68
N ASN A 126 -2.88 -6.15 12.93
CA ASN A 126 -2.00 -5.54 13.93
C ASN A 126 -0.69 -6.34 14.12
N SER A 127 -0.76 -7.68 14.24
CA SER A 127 0.46 -8.49 14.36
C SER A 127 1.28 -8.49 13.07
N PHE A 128 0.64 -8.42 11.91
CA PHE A 128 1.35 -8.27 10.63
C PHE A 128 2.12 -6.95 10.56
N PHE A 129 1.48 -5.83 10.90
CA PHE A 129 2.12 -4.51 10.91
C PHE A 129 3.28 -4.43 11.87
N LYS A 130 3.17 -5.06 13.05
CA LYS A 130 4.25 -5.06 14.03
C LYS A 130 5.39 -6.00 13.66
N GLY A 131 5.08 -7.17 13.08
CA GLY A 131 6.02 -8.24 12.82
C GLY A 131 6.78 -8.15 11.50
N ASN A 132 6.12 -7.76 10.41
CA ASN A 132 6.71 -7.84 9.08
C ASN A 132 7.88 -6.85 8.89
N TYR A 133 8.99 -7.33 8.29
CA TYR A 133 10.21 -6.54 8.15
C TYR A 133 10.02 -5.24 7.36
N LEU A 134 9.11 -5.18 6.38
CA LEU A 134 8.86 -3.96 5.61
C LEU A 134 8.25 -2.89 6.52
N PHE A 135 7.26 -3.25 7.34
CA PHE A 135 6.64 -2.30 8.26
C PHE A 135 7.64 -1.83 9.32
N GLN A 136 8.43 -2.74 9.91
CA GLN A 136 9.47 -2.38 10.88
C GLN A 136 10.54 -1.44 10.32
N THR A 137 10.85 -1.59 9.03
CA THR A 137 11.90 -0.81 8.34
C THR A 137 11.39 0.55 7.85
N TRP A 138 10.17 0.59 7.31
CA TRP A 138 9.67 1.74 6.54
C TRP A 138 8.61 2.57 7.28
N THR A 139 8.03 2.04 8.35
CA THR A 139 7.00 2.73 9.14
C THR A 139 7.48 3.06 10.55
N ASP A 140 6.95 4.14 11.10
CA ASP A 140 7.04 4.46 12.52
C ASP A 140 5.63 4.64 13.08
N ALA A 141 5.07 3.53 13.56
CA ALA A 141 3.72 3.47 14.11
C ALA A 141 3.53 4.39 15.33
N SER A 142 4.60 4.72 16.07
CA SER A 142 4.49 5.54 17.28
C SER A 142 4.39 7.04 16.97
N SER A 143 4.93 7.50 15.84
CA SER A 143 4.99 8.92 15.51
C SER A 143 4.01 9.35 14.41
N ILE A 144 3.36 8.41 13.72
CA ILE A 144 2.52 8.72 12.55
C ILE A 144 1.36 9.66 12.89
N ILE A 145 0.65 9.42 14.00
CA ILE A 145 -0.52 10.24 14.38
C ILE A 145 -0.12 11.69 14.63
N ASP A 146 0.97 11.90 15.38
CA ASP A 146 1.50 13.22 15.66
C ASP A 146 2.02 13.91 14.39
N TYR A 147 2.62 13.15 13.46
CA TYR A 147 3.05 13.67 12.17
C TYR A 147 1.86 14.15 11.31
N LEU A 148 0.74 13.41 11.31
CA LEU A 148 -0.47 13.80 10.60
C LEU A 148 -1.14 15.03 11.21
N LEU A 149 -1.14 15.13 12.54
CA LEU A 149 -1.56 16.34 13.27
C LEU A 149 -0.73 17.56 12.86
N PHE A 150 0.60 17.38 12.79
CA PHE A 150 1.50 18.42 12.30
C PHE A 150 1.18 18.81 10.85
N ALA A 151 1.05 17.84 9.95
CA ALA A 151 0.76 18.07 8.53
C ALA A 151 -0.55 18.83 8.33
N LYS A 152 -1.62 18.42 9.02
CA LYS A 152 -2.92 19.09 9.01
C LYS A 152 -2.80 20.54 9.45
N LYS A 153 -2.13 20.79 10.58
CA LYS A 153 -1.94 22.14 11.10
C LYS A 153 -1.12 23.00 10.14
N TYR A 154 -0.03 22.45 9.62
CA TYR A 154 0.87 23.16 8.70
C TYR A 154 0.14 23.60 7.42
N ILE A 155 -0.67 22.71 6.85
CA ILE A 155 -1.45 23.03 5.65
C ILE A 155 -2.50 24.11 5.96
N ALA A 156 -3.22 24.01 7.07
CA ALA A 156 -4.18 25.03 7.49
C ALA A 156 -3.51 26.42 7.72
N ASP A 157 -2.33 26.44 8.35
CA ASP A 157 -1.56 27.66 8.55
C ASP A 157 -1.09 28.26 7.20
N CYS A 158 -0.75 27.40 6.22
CA CYS A 158 -0.41 27.83 4.87
C CYS A 158 -1.64 28.38 4.13
N GLU A 159 -2.79 27.73 4.20
CA GLU A 159 -4.04 28.20 3.59
C GLU A 159 -4.41 29.59 4.11
N GLN A 160 -4.29 29.82 5.42
CA GLN A 160 -4.56 31.12 6.03
C GLN A 160 -3.59 32.21 5.56
N LYS A 161 -2.32 31.87 5.32
CA LYS A 161 -1.26 32.84 5.01
C LYS A 161 -1.11 33.12 3.51
N TYR A 162 -1.26 32.10 2.67
CA TYR A 162 -0.97 32.14 1.24
C TYR A 162 -2.23 32.02 0.36
N GLY A 163 -3.38 31.64 0.95
CA GLY A 163 -4.64 31.43 0.26
C GLY A 163 -4.88 29.95 -0.09
N GLU A 164 -6.16 29.55 -0.05
CA GLU A 164 -6.58 28.16 -0.30
C GLU A 164 -6.22 27.68 -1.72
N GLU A 165 -6.46 28.51 -2.73
CA GLU A 165 -6.23 28.14 -4.15
C GLU A 165 -4.75 27.83 -4.45
N GLU A 166 -3.83 28.62 -3.91
CA GLU A 166 -2.38 28.42 -4.11
C GLU A 166 -1.89 27.15 -3.42
N VAL A 167 -2.38 26.87 -2.21
CA VAL A 167 -2.04 25.64 -1.47
C VAL A 167 -2.61 24.41 -2.16
N GLU A 168 -3.87 24.47 -2.60
CA GLU A 168 -4.55 23.39 -3.32
C GLU A 168 -3.81 23.02 -4.61
N GLN A 169 -3.38 23.99 -5.42
CA GLN A 169 -2.67 23.72 -6.67
C GLN A 169 -1.35 22.95 -6.48
N ILE A 170 -0.64 23.22 -5.38
CA ILE A 170 0.59 22.50 -5.00
C ILE A 170 0.24 21.11 -4.48
N LEU A 171 -0.75 20.99 -3.60
CA LEU A 171 -1.23 19.71 -3.09
C LEU A 171 -1.71 18.79 -4.20
N ASP A 172 -2.50 19.29 -5.15
CA ASP A 172 -2.95 18.57 -6.35
C ASP A 172 -1.78 17.95 -7.10
N SER A 173 -0.73 18.75 -7.30
CA SER A 173 0.44 18.31 -8.05
C SER A 173 1.24 17.26 -7.29
N CYS A 174 1.33 17.39 -5.97
CA CYS A 174 1.95 16.41 -5.12
C CYS A 174 1.15 15.09 -5.07
N HIS A 175 -0.18 15.17 -4.98
CA HIS A 175 -1.08 14.01 -4.98
C HIS A 175 -1.04 13.25 -6.31
N ALA A 176 -0.99 13.96 -7.44
CA ALA A 176 -0.85 13.35 -8.76
C ALA A 176 0.47 12.56 -8.91
N LEU A 177 1.53 13.01 -8.22
CA LEU A 177 2.86 12.41 -8.24
C LEU A 177 3.16 11.53 -7.02
N MET A 178 2.17 11.27 -6.16
CA MET A 178 2.36 10.65 -4.85
C MET A 178 3.06 9.28 -4.94
N ASN A 179 2.74 8.48 -5.96
CA ASN A 179 3.37 7.16 -6.20
C ASN A 179 4.88 7.26 -6.53
N TYR A 180 5.35 8.41 -7.03
CA TYR A 180 6.76 8.69 -7.30
C TYR A 180 7.44 9.47 -6.15
N GLY A 181 6.85 9.44 -4.96
CA GLY A 181 7.40 10.02 -3.73
C GLY A 181 8.19 9.06 -2.84
N VAL A 182 8.42 7.84 -3.30
CA VAL A 182 8.91 6.76 -2.45
C VAL A 182 10.38 6.45 -2.77
N ASP A 183 11.21 6.35 -1.75
CA ASP A 183 12.55 5.81 -1.86
C ASP A 183 12.48 4.29 -1.87
N ARG A 184 12.73 3.67 -3.02
CA ARG A 184 12.66 2.19 -3.17
C ARG A 184 13.86 1.47 -2.56
N TYR A 185 15.00 2.17 -2.39
CA TYR A 185 16.28 1.58 -1.99
C TYR A 185 16.91 2.22 -0.75
N LYS A 186 16.52 3.45 -0.39
CA LYS A 186 17.12 4.20 0.74
C LYS A 186 16.19 4.18 1.94
N ARG A 187 16.72 3.68 3.06
CA ARG A 187 15.97 3.56 4.32
C ARG A 187 15.74 4.94 4.96
N PRO A 188 14.50 5.28 5.37
CA PRO A 188 14.24 6.50 6.11
C PRO A 188 14.80 6.40 7.53
N GLU A 189 15.39 7.49 8.03
CA GLU A 189 15.78 7.60 9.44
C GLU A 189 14.54 7.81 10.33
N LYS A 190 14.49 7.13 11.48
CA LYS A 190 13.51 7.39 12.53
C LYS A 190 13.92 8.66 13.25
N ILE A 191 13.17 9.74 13.03
CA ILE A 191 13.46 11.06 13.57
C ILE A 191 12.28 11.50 14.42
N SER A 192 12.55 12.06 15.60
CA SER A 192 11.49 12.57 16.48
C SER A 192 10.90 13.89 15.95
N ILE A 193 9.68 14.22 16.36
CA ILE A 193 8.99 15.44 15.91
C ILE A 193 9.65 16.73 16.42
N ALA A 194 10.25 16.67 17.61
CA ALA A 194 11.03 17.79 18.14
C ALA A 194 12.24 18.08 17.24
N GLU A 195 12.96 17.03 16.84
CA GLU A 195 14.06 17.14 15.86
C GLU A 195 13.53 17.55 14.47
N GLU A 196 12.32 17.13 14.10
CA GLU A 196 11.73 17.46 12.80
C GLU A 196 11.38 18.94 12.69
N LYS A 197 10.82 19.54 13.76
CA LYS A 197 10.59 20.99 13.88
C LYS A 197 11.88 21.79 13.93
N ILE A 198 12.86 21.37 14.73
CA ILE A 198 14.17 22.04 14.79
C ILE A 198 14.83 22.02 13.41
N ARG A 199 14.86 20.86 12.75
CA ARG A 199 15.38 20.77 11.37
C ARG A 199 14.55 21.61 10.39
N GLN A 200 13.25 21.81 10.62
CA GLN A 200 12.42 22.65 9.76
C GLN A 200 12.86 24.12 9.87
N GLU A 201 12.98 24.63 11.10
CA GLU A 201 13.46 25.99 11.36
C GLU A 201 14.90 26.18 10.85
N GLU A 202 15.78 25.21 11.07
CA GLU A 202 17.14 25.21 10.52
C GLU A 202 17.16 25.19 8.99
N ARG A 203 16.28 24.41 8.35
CA ARG A 203 16.15 24.36 6.89
C ARG A 203 15.60 25.66 6.33
N GLU A 204 14.62 26.26 6.97
CA GLU A 204 14.06 27.55 6.56
C GLU A 204 15.13 28.63 6.65
N ALA A 205 15.88 28.67 7.75
CA ALA A 205 17.02 29.57 7.92
C ALA A 205 18.14 29.31 6.89
N TYR A 206 18.46 28.05 6.62
CA TYR A 206 19.47 27.66 5.63
C TYR A 206 19.05 28.00 4.21
N LEU A 207 17.81 27.71 3.82
CA LEU A 207 17.27 28.03 2.50
C LEU A 207 17.21 29.54 2.28
N GLN A 208 16.78 30.31 3.29
CA GLN A 208 16.86 31.78 3.24
C GLN A 208 18.32 32.28 3.06
N SER A 209 19.30 31.56 3.61
CA SER A 209 20.73 31.88 3.40
C SER A 209 21.27 31.46 2.01
N GLN A 210 20.68 30.42 1.39
CA GLN A 210 21.15 29.82 0.13
C GLN A 210 20.49 30.35 -1.15
N VAL A 211 19.64 31.38 -1.07
CA VAL A 211 19.04 32.03 -2.27
C VAL A 211 20.09 32.64 -3.22
N ASN A 212 21.40 32.62 -2.92
CA ASN A 212 22.41 33.35 -3.70
C ASN A 212 23.55 32.57 -4.38
N ASP A 213 23.83 31.29 -4.10
CA ASP A 213 25.12 30.70 -4.56
C ASP A 213 25.05 29.73 -5.75
N LEU A 214 23.93 29.03 -5.99
CA LEU A 214 23.78 28.15 -7.17
C LEU A 214 23.33 28.90 -8.43
N TRP A 215 22.84 30.14 -8.28
CA TRP A 215 22.25 30.93 -9.37
C TRP A 215 22.87 32.33 -9.55
N ARG A 216 23.87 32.71 -8.73
CA ARG A 216 24.74 33.86 -9.02
C ARG A 216 25.98 33.42 -9.79
N THR A 217 25.80 33.14 -11.07
CA THR A 217 26.84 33.53 -12.00
C THR A 217 26.17 34.15 -13.22
N VAL A 218 26.14 35.48 -13.23
CA VAL A 218 26.29 36.20 -14.49
C VAL A 218 27.54 35.61 -15.16
N PRO A 219 27.49 35.10 -16.39
CA PRO A 219 28.65 34.49 -17.02
C PRO A 219 29.74 35.57 -17.15
N GLN A 220 30.76 35.52 -16.29
CA GLN A 220 32.03 36.15 -16.59
C GLN A 220 32.69 35.26 -17.65
N ASN A 221 32.98 35.86 -18.81
CA ASN A 221 33.69 35.25 -19.93
C ASN A 221 34.84 34.36 -19.45
N ARG A 222 34.59 33.06 -19.30
CA ARG A 222 35.61 32.03 -19.20
C ARG A 222 35.80 31.47 -20.59
N THR A 223 37.05 31.43 -21.01
CA THR A 223 37.53 30.81 -22.24
C THR A 223 36.96 29.40 -22.41
N PRO A 224 36.64 28.97 -23.65
CA PRO A 224 36.06 27.67 -23.92
C PRO A 224 37.13 26.59 -23.77
N GLU A 225 37.36 26.13 -22.54
CA GLU A 225 37.84 24.76 -22.34
C GLU A 225 36.65 23.83 -22.61
N GLU A 226 36.91 22.70 -23.27
CA GLU A 226 35.92 21.66 -23.56
C GLU A 226 35.39 21.05 -22.24
N ASP A 227 34.49 21.77 -21.60
CA ASP A 227 33.76 21.34 -20.42
C ASP A 227 32.87 20.16 -20.85
N GLN A 228 33.28 18.94 -20.50
CA GLN A 228 32.41 17.78 -20.59
C GLN A 228 31.09 18.13 -19.89
N LYS A 229 29.97 18.12 -20.63
CA LYS A 229 28.64 18.35 -20.07
C LYS A 229 28.36 17.25 -19.04
N VAL A 230 28.68 17.51 -17.78
CA VAL A 230 28.38 16.60 -16.67
C VAL A 230 26.87 16.60 -16.48
N ARG A 231 26.24 15.44 -16.69
CA ARG A 231 24.80 15.24 -16.49
C ARG A 231 24.45 15.41 -15.02
N PHE A 232 23.39 16.18 -14.74
CA PHE A 232 22.81 16.29 -13.41
C PHE A 232 21.36 15.81 -13.45
N PRO A 233 20.93 14.89 -12.57
CA PRO A 233 21.73 14.20 -11.57
C PRO A 233 22.75 13.22 -12.18
N SER A 234 23.81 12.91 -11.44
CA SER A 234 24.84 11.95 -11.87
C SER A 234 24.23 10.57 -12.12
N GLU A 235 23.29 10.16 -11.26
CA GLU A 235 22.48 8.96 -11.40
C GLU A 235 21.00 9.33 -11.56
N PRO A 236 20.25 8.63 -12.43
CA PRO A 236 18.81 8.84 -12.55
C PRO A 236 18.09 8.67 -11.20
N GLN A 237 17.09 9.52 -10.93
CA GLN A 237 16.36 9.52 -9.65
C GLN A 237 14.91 9.09 -9.86
N GLU A 238 14.49 8.00 -9.20
CA GLU A 238 13.10 7.51 -9.26
C GLU A 238 12.15 8.28 -8.34
N ASN A 239 12.65 8.79 -7.21
CA ASN A 239 11.86 9.58 -6.27
C ASN A 239 11.74 11.02 -6.78
N ILE A 240 10.76 11.24 -7.65
CA ILE A 240 10.49 12.53 -8.29
C ILE A 240 10.15 13.60 -7.24
N LEU A 241 9.29 13.30 -6.26
CA LEU A 241 8.94 14.30 -5.24
C LEU A 241 10.14 14.68 -4.37
N TYR A 242 11.02 13.73 -4.02
CA TYR A 242 12.26 14.05 -3.32
C TYR A 242 13.20 14.92 -4.17
N PHE A 243 13.33 14.59 -5.46
CA PHE A 243 14.15 15.39 -6.38
C PHE A 243 13.64 16.83 -6.47
N ILE A 244 12.32 17.02 -6.59
CA ILE A 244 11.66 18.32 -6.59
C ILE A 244 11.86 19.05 -5.25
N GLU A 245 11.62 18.39 -4.12
CA GLU A 245 11.83 18.96 -2.77
C GLU A 245 13.22 19.59 -2.62
N LYS A 246 14.26 18.91 -3.13
CA LYS A 246 15.66 19.35 -2.99
C LYS A 246 16.09 20.35 -4.06
N ASN A 247 15.74 20.09 -5.32
CA ASN A 247 16.36 20.76 -6.45
C ASN A 247 15.46 21.77 -7.17
N ALA A 248 14.15 21.81 -6.86
CA ALA A 248 13.25 22.72 -7.56
C ALA A 248 13.66 24.18 -7.33
N PRO A 249 13.94 24.93 -8.41
CA PRO A 249 14.56 26.25 -8.31
C PRO A 249 13.63 27.32 -7.75
N LEU A 250 12.33 27.23 -8.03
CA LEU A 250 11.35 28.28 -7.75
C LEU A 250 10.43 27.96 -6.57
N LEU A 251 10.54 26.77 -5.96
CA LEU A 251 9.71 26.42 -4.81
C LEU A 251 10.11 27.21 -3.57
N GLU A 252 9.13 27.94 -3.04
CA GLU A 252 9.23 28.64 -1.75
C GLU A 252 9.36 27.62 -0.59
N PRO A 253 9.89 28.04 0.58
CA PRO A 253 10.06 27.14 1.72
C PRO A 253 8.79 26.38 2.13
N TRP A 254 7.63 27.04 2.06
CA TRP A 254 6.36 26.41 2.44
C TRP A 254 5.88 25.38 1.42
N GLN A 255 6.06 25.64 0.12
CA GLN A 255 5.72 24.71 -0.95
C GLN A 255 6.58 23.44 -0.86
N ARG A 256 7.87 23.59 -0.54
CA ARG A 256 8.78 22.46 -0.33
C ARG A 256 8.34 21.57 0.83
N GLU A 257 7.86 22.17 1.92
CA GLU A 257 7.37 21.40 3.05
C GLU A 257 6.07 20.66 2.71
N ILE A 258 5.17 21.23 1.90
CA ILE A 258 4.00 20.50 1.37
C ILE A 258 4.43 19.30 0.53
N VAL A 259 5.37 19.47 -0.40
CA VAL A 259 5.93 18.36 -1.20
C VAL A 259 6.46 17.25 -0.29
N ARG A 260 7.18 17.63 0.77
CA ARG A 260 7.73 16.70 1.76
C ARG A 260 6.64 16.00 2.57
N ILE A 261 5.57 16.71 2.96
CA ILE A 261 4.42 16.14 3.68
C ILE A 261 3.81 15.00 2.87
N VAL A 262 3.42 15.27 1.62
CA VAL A 262 2.80 14.27 0.74
C VAL A 262 3.76 13.10 0.48
N ARG A 263 5.05 13.40 0.28
CA ARG A 263 6.10 12.39 0.10
C ARG A 263 6.22 11.44 1.29
N LYS A 264 6.29 11.98 2.51
CA LYS A 264 6.39 11.21 3.76
C LYS A 264 5.14 10.36 4.00
N VAL A 265 3.95 10.91 3.72
CA VAL A 265 2.70 10.14 3.78
C VAL A 265 2.75 8.99 2.78
N SER A 266 3.10 9.24 1.52
CA SER A 266 3.23 8.19 0.49
C SER A 266 4.19 7.07 0.90
N GLN A 267 5.35 7.44 1.42
CA GLN A 267 6.36 6.50 1.92
C GLN A 267 5.82 5.59 3.03
N TYR A 268 4.99 6.13 3.92
CA TYR A 268 4.42 5.39 5.05
C TYR A 268 3.50 4.25 4.61
N PHE A 269 2.68 4.47 3.58
CA PHE A 269 1.73 3.46 3.07
C PHE A 269 2.33 2.54 2.01
N TYR A 270 3.56 2.80 1.58
CA TYR A 270 4.22 1.99 0.56
C TYR A 270 4.33 0.50 0.90
N PRO A 271 4.64 0.08 2.16
CA PRO A 271 4.67 -1.33 2.54
C PRO A 271 3.35 -2.07 2.27
N GLN A 272 2.20 -1.44 2.53
CA GLN A 272 0.88 -2.06 2.34
C GLN A 272 0.65 -2.50 0.90
N LYS A 273 1.20 -1.76 -0.09
CA LYS A 273 1.11 -2.11 -1.50
C LYS A 273 1.95 -3.34 -1.88
N GLN A 274 2.99 -3.68 -1.12
CA GLN A 274 3.85 -4.84 -1.41
C GLN A 274 3.44 -6.12 -0.67
N THR A 275 2.51 -6.00 0.27
CA THR A 275 2.13 -7.08 1.19
C THR A 275 0.62 -7.29 1.23
N GLN A 276 -0.10 -6.97 0.16
CA GLN A 276 -1.55 -7.08 0.13
C GLN A 276 -1.99 -8.53 0.32
N VAL A 277 -1.45 -9.48 -0.45
CA VAL A 277 -1.80 -10.91 -0.34
C VAL A 277 -1.44 -11.46 1.02
N MET A 278 -0.23 -11.14 1.51
CA MET A 278 0.23 -11.62 2.81
C MET A 278 -0.56 -11.02 3.97
N ASN A 279 -0.81 -9.71 3.96
CA ASN A 279 -1.51 -9.03 5.05
C ASN A 279 -2.95 -9.51 5.16
N GLU A 280 -3.70 -9.51 4.05
CA GLU A 280 -5.08 -10.03 4.03
C GLU A 280 -5.10 -11.52 4.35
N GLY A 281 -4.20 -12.31 3.77
CA GLY A 281 -4.08 -13.74 4.04
C GLY A 281 -3.79 -14.07 5.50
N TRP A 282 -2.89 -13.32 6.14
CA TRP A 282 -2.53 -13.50 7.55
C TRP A 282 -3.70 -13.17 8.47
N ALA A 283 -4.36 -12.03 8.24
CA ALA A 283 -5.53 -11.64 9.01
C ALA A 283 -6.70 -12.62 8.81
N THR A 284 -6.90 -13.12 7.59
CA THR A 284 -7.89 -14.16 7.26
C THR A 284 -7.52 -15.54 7.79
N PHE A 285 -6.23 -15.85 7.97
CA PHE A 285 -5.84 -17.08 8.65
C PHE A 285 -6.16 -17.01 10.15
N TRP A 286 -5.82 -15.88 10.78
CA TRP A 286 -5.97 -15.75 12.23
C TRP A 286 -7.40 -15.56 12.68
N HIS A 287 -8.22 -14.77 11.97
CA HIS A 287 -9.64 -14.66 12.36
C HIS A 287 -10.36 -16.02 12.29
N TYR A 288 -9.94 -16.91 11.37
CA TYR A 288 -10.51 -18.22 11.16
C TYR A 288 -10.03 -19.17 12.25
N THR A 289 -8.72 -19.19 12.49
CA THR A 289 -8.11 -20.06 13.49
C THR A 289 -8.55 -19.68 14.91
N ILE A 290 -8.60 -18.39 15.23
CA ILE A 290 -9.00 -17.91 16.57
C ILE A 290 -10.47 -18.23 16.84
N LEU A 291 -11.38 -17.91 15.91
CA LEU A 291 -12.80 -18.14 16.13
C LEU A 291 -13.17 -19.63 16.15
N ASN A 292 -12.52 -20.48 15.33
CA ASN A 292 -12.68 -21.93 15.45
C ASN A 292 -12.12 -22.47 16.76
N HIS A 293 -10.98 -21.96 17.25
CA HIS A 293 -10.45 -22.35 18.57
C HIS A 293 -11.45 -22.03 19.69
N LEU A 294 -12.08 -20.85 19.67
CA LEU A 294 -13.13 -20.51 20.64
C LEU A 294 -14.36 -21.45 20.53
N TYR A 295 -14.67 -21.92 19.33
CA TYR A 295 -15.74 -22.90 19.10
C TYR A 295 -15.38 -24.28 19.65
N ASP A 296 -14.16 -24.75 19.39
CA ASP A 296 -13.65 -26.03 19.90
C ASP A 296 -13.60 -26.07 21.43
N GLU A 297 -13.35 -24.93 22.08
CA GLU A 297 -13.43 -24.78 23.54
C GLU A 297 -14.88 -24.71 24.07
N GLY A 298 -15.88 -24.59 23.19
CA GLY A 298 -17.30 -24.41 23.54
C GLY A 298 -17.60 -23.02 24.13
N LEU A 299 -16.82 -22.00 23.79
CA LEU A 299 -17.05 -20.61 24.20
C LEU A 299 -17.99 -19.86 23.26
N VAL A 300 -18.16 -20.31 22.02
CA VAL A 300 -19.14 -19.75 21.07
C VAL A 300 -20.11 -20.84 20.62
N SER A 301 -21.31 -20.42 20.21
CA SER A 301 -22.41 -21.33 19.85
C SER A 301 -22.38 -21.77 18.38
N ASP A 302 -23.16 -22.79 18.04
CA ASP A 302 -23.38 -23.19 16.63
C ASP A 302 -24.01 -22.06 15.80
N LYS A 303 -24.83 -21.20 16.42
CA LYS A 303 -25.41 -20.04 15.74
C LYS A 303 -24.33 -19.05 15.35
N PHE A 304 -23.41 -18.76 16.26
CA PHE A 304 -22.26 -17.88 16.02
C PHE A 304 -21.40 -18.43 14.88
N ILE A 305 -21.03 -19.72 14.93
CA ILE A 305 -20.11 -20.28 13.96
C ILE A 305 -20.70 -20.32 12.54
N LEU A 306 -22.01 -20.56 12.40
CA LEU A 306 -22.68 -20.56 11.09
C LEU A 306 -22.68 -19.16 10.44
N GLU A 307 -22.95 -18.11 11.23
CA GLU A 307 -22.89 -16.72 10.76
C GLU A 307 -21.46 -16.30 10.41
N PHE A 308 -20.48 -16.68 11.23
CA PHE A 308 -19.07 -16.49 10.96
C PHE A 308 -18.66 -17.16 9.64
N LEU A 309 -18.99 -18.44 9.44
CA LEU A 309 -18.62 -19.20 8.24
C LEU A 309 -19.25 -18.59 6.98
N HIS A 310 -20.49 -18.12 7.05
CA HIS A 310 -21.11 -17.39 5.93
C HIS A 310 -20.30 -16.14 5.54
N SER A 311 -19.90 -15.35 6.53
CA SER A 311 -19.12 -14.13 6.32
C SER A 311 -17.72 -14.43 5.79
N HIS A 312 -17.01 -15.37 6.41
CA HIS A 312 -15.67 -15.80 6.00
C HIS A 312 -15.66 -16.33 4.56
N THR A 313 -16.57 -17.26 4.23
CA THR A 313 -16.66 -17.86 2.89
C THR A 313 -17.01 -16.84 1.81
N SER A 314 -17.75 -15.79 2.15
CA SER A 314 -18.06 -14.70 1.22
C SER A 314 -16.81 -13.86 0.88
N VAL A 315 -15.95 -13.59 1.87
CA VAL A 315 -14.71 -12.81 1.68
C VAL A 315 -13.65 -13.60 0.91
N VAL A 316 -13.51 -14.90 1.17
CA VAL A 316 -12.52 -15.75 0.49
C VAL A 316 -13.03 -16.37 -0.82
N ALA A 317 -14.21 -15.96 -1.29
CA ALA A 317 -14.75 -16.43 -2.56
C ALA A 317 -13.86 -15.95 -3.72
N GLN A 318 -13.38 -16.90 -4.54
CA GLN A 318 -12.66 -16.62 -5.78
C GLN A 318 -13.55 -16.97 -6.98
N PRO A 319 -14.04 -15.96 -7.74
CA PRO A 319 -14.71 -16.21 -9.00
C PRO A 319 -13.79 -16.94 -9.99
N ALA A 320 -14.36 -17.82 -10.82
CA ALA A 320 -13.64 -18.43 -11.93
C ALA A 320 -13.26 -17.38 -12.99
N TYR A 321 -12.19 -17.63 -13.76
CA TYR A 321 -11.67 -16.69 -14.76
C TYR A 321 -12.68 -16.27 -15.84
N ASN A 322 -13.71 -17.09 -16.09
CA ASN A 322 -14.76 -16.85 -17.07
C ASN A 322 -16.04 -16.25 -16.47
N SER A 323 -16.02 -15.90 -15.18
CA SER A 323 -17.12 -15.20 -14.52
C SER A 323 -17.15 -13.73 -14.94
N PRO A 324 -18.33 -13.12 -15.19
CA PRO A 324 -18.42 -11.68 -15.42
C PRO A 324 -18.00 -10.85 -14.20
N TYR A 325 -17.91 -11.46 -13.02
CA TYR A 325 -17.49 -10.83 -11.77
C TYR A 325 -16.01 -11.05 -11.45
N PHE A 326 -15.24 -11.67 -12.35
CA PHE A 326 -13.79 -11.84 -12.16
C PHE A 326 -13.06 -10.51 -12.40
N SER A 327 -12.42 -9.99 -11.37
CA SER A 327 -11.63 -8.75 -11.40
C SER A 327 -10.15 -8.96 -11.09
N GLY A 328 -9.70 -10.23 -11.05
CA GLY A 328 -8.36 -10.62 -10.64
C GLY A 328 -8.38 -11.73 -9.58
N ILE A 329 -7.20 -12.05 -9.06
CA ILE A 329 -7.05 -12.99 -7.96
C ILE A 329 -7.36 -12.27 -6.66
N ASN A 330 -8.32 -12.79 -5.91
CA ASN A 330 -8.72 -12.28 -4.61
C ASN A 330 -7.57 -12.49 -3.61
N PRO A 331 -6.97 -11.42 -3.05
CA PRO A 331 -5.84 -11.53 -2.12
C PRO A 331 -6.20 -12.28 -0.84
N TYR A 332 -7.44 -12.15 -0.35
CA TYR A 332 -7.95 -12.89 0.80
C TYR A 332 -7.97 -14.39 0.53
N ALA A 333 -8.47 -14.79 -0.64
CA ALA A 333 -8.57 -16.19 -1.04
C ALA A 333 -7.18 -16.83 -1.21
N LEU A 334 -6.29 -16.18 -1.96
CA LEU A 334 -4.95 -16.68 -2.22
C LEU A 334 -4.11 -16.72 -0.94
N GLY A 335 -4.06 -15.61 -0.19
CA GLY A 335 -3.26 -15.49 1.02
C GLY A 335 -3.70 -16.47 2.10
N PHE A 336 -5.01 -16.59 2.34
CA PHE A 336 -5.55 -17.58 3.28
C PHE A 336 -5.20 -19.01 2.88
N ALA A 337 -5.40 -19.35 1.61
CA ALA A 337 -5.08 -20.69 1.10
C ALA A 337 -3.59 -21.01 1.26
N MET A 338 -2.71 -20.05 0.99
CA MET A 338 -1.26 -20.21 1.15
C MET A 338 -0.87 -20.44 2.62
N PHE A 339 -1.37 -19.65 3.58
CA PHE A 339 -1.06 -19.89 5.00
C PHE A 339 -1.65 -21.20 5.52
N ARG A 340 -2.86 -21.56 5.09
CA ARG A 340 -3.47 -22.87 5.41
C ARG A 340 -2.64 -24.02 4.85
N ASP A 341 -2.11 -23.86 3.64
CA ASP A 341 -1.29 -24.87 2.98
C ASP A 341 0.09 -25.01 3.63
N ILE A 342 0.72 -23.92 4.09
CA ILE A 342 1.93 -23.98 4.92
C ILE A 342 1.68 -24.86 6.14
N LYS A 343 0.58 -24.62 6.87
CA LYS A 343 0.21 -25.45 8.02
C LYS A 343 0.01 -26.91 7.64
N ARG A 344 -0.74 -27.18 6.56
CA ARG A 344 -0.97 -28.54 6.05
C ARG A 344 0.34 -29.24 5.68
N ILE A 345 1.26 -28.57 5.00
CA ILE A 345 2.56 -29.16 4.60
C ILE A 345 3.37 -29.53 5.83
N CYS A 346 3.31 -28.73 6.90
CA CYS A 346 4.01 -29.03 8.14
C CYS A 346 3.40 -30.23 8.88
N GLU A 347 2.06 -30.30 8.99
CA GLU A 347 1.36 -31.33 9.79
C GLU A 347 1.10 -32.65 9.04
N GLU A 348 0.75 -32.56 7.76
CA GLU A 348 0.35 -33.69 6.90
C GLU A 348 0.96 -33.58 5.49
N PRO A 349 2.31 -33.64 5.35
CA PRO A 349 2.94 -33.50 4.04
C PRO A 349 2.64 -34.71 3.13
N THR A 350 2.43 -34.45 1.85
CA THR A 350 2.43 -35.47 0.78
C THR A 350 3.85 -35.68 0.23
N ASP A 351 4.05 -36.68 -0.63
CA ASP A 351 5.36 -36.91 -1.27
C ASP A 351 5.77 -35.72 -2.16
N GLU A 352 4.81 -35.11 -2.86
CA GLU A 352 5.06 -33.90 -3.66
C GLU A 352 5.46 -32.71 -2.78
N ASP A 353 4.86 -32.56 -1.60
CA ASP A 353 5.24 -31.49 -0.66
C ASP A 353 6.66 -31.68 -0.13
N ARG A 354 7.08 -32.93 0.10
CA ARG A 354 8.47 -33.22 0.54
C ARG A 354 9.50 -32.93 -0.54
N GLU A 355 9.13 -33.08 -1.82
CA GLU A 355 9.99 -32.71 -2.94
C GLU A 355 10.10 -31.18 -3.08
N TRP A 356 8.98 -30.46 -3.01
CA TRP A 356 8.94 -29.02 -3.24
C TRP A 356 9.36 -28.20 -2.02
N PHE A 357 9.10 -28.70 -0.82
CA PHE A 357 9.35 -28.01 0.44
C PHE A 357 10.02 -28.92 1.49
N PRO A 358 11.23 -29.43 1.19
CA PRO A 358 11.92 -30.39 2.07
C PRO A 358 12.21 -29.84 3.47
N GLU A 359 12.39 -28.52 3.61
CA GLU A 359 12.63 -27.87 4.90
C GLU A 359 11.34 -27.53 5.67
N LEU A 360 10.19 -27.55 5.00
CA LEU A 360 8.90 -27.20 5.59
C LEU A 360 8.14 -28.44 6.09
N ALA A 361 8.24 -29.55 5.35
CA ALA A 361 7.60 -30.80 5.70
C ALA A 361 8.05 -31.28 7.10
N ASP A 362 7.08 -31.69 7.94
CA ASP A 362 7.31 -32.20 9.29
C ASP A 362 7.97 -31.18 10.26
N SER A 363 7.92 -29.87 9.95
CA SER A 363 8.39 -28.77 10.80
C SER A 363 7.29 -28.21 11.73
N ASP A 364 7.63 -27.34 12.67
CA ASP A 364 6.63 -26.63 13.49
C ASP A 364 5.90 -25.60 12.62
N TRP A 365 4.61 -25.83 12.37
CA TRP A 365 3.82 -24.99 11.45
C TRP A 365 3.73 -23.54 11.90
N LEU A 366 3.72 -23.30 13.21
CA LEU A 366 3.55 -21.97 13.77
C LEU A 366 4.84 -21.16 13.59
N ASP A 367 6.00 -21.75 13.87
CA ASP A 367 7.30 -21.15 13.60
C ASP A 367 7.49 -20.89 12.10
N ALA A 368 7.10 -21.84 11.23
CA ALA A 368 7.20 -21.69 9.78
C ALA A 368 6.32 -20.53 9.25
N MET A 369 5.09 -20.41 9.75
CA MET A 369 4.18 -19.32 9.41
C MET A 369 4.70 -17.96 9.87
N HIS A 370 5.18 -17.86 11.11
CA HIS A 370 5.79 -16.63 11.62
C HIS A 370 7.05 -16.25 10.84
N PHE A 371 7.88 -17.23 10.45
CA PHE A 371 9.04 -16.99 9.61
C PHE A 371 8.63 -16.42 8.25
N ALA A 372 7.62 -17.00 7.60
CA ALA A 372 7.09 -16.49 6.34
C ALA A 372 6.57 -15.05 6.49
N MET A 373 5.74 -14.78 7.51
CA MET A 373 5.17 -13.46 7.77
C MET A 373 6.24 -12.40 8.05
N HIS A 374 7.27 -12.72 8.84
CA HIS A 374 8.29 -11.75 9.23
C HIS A 374 9.23 -11.36 8.08
N ASN A 375 9.54 -12.28 7.16
CA ASN A 375 10.70 -12.14 6.25
C ASN A 375 10.36 -11.94 4.77
N PHE A 376 9.09 -12.08 4.38
CA PHE A 376 8.68 -12.03 2.98
C PHE A 376 7.70 -10.89 2.69
N LYS A 377 7.55 -10.60 1.40
CA LYS A 377 6.55 -9.72 0.80
C LYS A 377 5.82 -10.51 -0.30
N ASP A 378 4.75 -9.99 -0.90
CA ASP A 378 3.86 -10.79 -1.75
C ASP A 378 4.58 -11.57 -2.86
N GLU A 379 5.43 -10.90 -3.65
CA GLU A 379 6.15 -11.55 -4.76
C GLU A 379 7.05 -12.71 -4.27
N SER A 380 7.75 -12.52 -3.14
CA SER A 380 8.69 -13.50 -2.63
C SER A 380 7.96 -14.60 -1.86
N PHE A 381 6.87 -14.27 -1.17
CA PHE A 381 5.99 -15.24 -0.54
C PHE A 381 5.36 -16.18 -1.56
N ILE A 382 4.83 -15.66 -2.66
CA ILE A 382 4.28 -16.47 -3.76
C ILE A 382 5.39 -17.30 -4.41
N SER A 383 6.53 -16.69 -4.71
CA SER A 383 7.67 -17.38 -5.33
C SER A 383 8.19 -18.54 -4.46
N GLN A 384 8.19 -18.38 -3.14
CA GLN A 384 8.72 -19.41 -2.23
C GLN A 384 7.67 -20.44 -1.80
N TYR A 385 6.43 -20.04 -1.50
CA TYR A 385 5.44 -20.87 -0.80
C TYR A 385 4.25 -21.35 -1.62
N LEU A 386 4.03 -20.88 -2.86
CA LEU A 386 2.87 -21.33 -3.66
C LEU A 386 2.99 -22.78 -4.14
N SER A 387 2.35 -23.73 -3.45
CA SER A 387 2.51 -25.17 -3.76
C SER A 387 1.85 -25.60 -5.09
N PRO A 388 2.33 -26.71 -5.69
CA PRO A 388 1.62 -27.40 -6.77
C PRO A 388 0.17 -27.77 -6.43
N HIS A 389 -0.08 -28.16 -5.18
CA HIS A 389 -1.44 -28.45 -4.68
C HIS A 389 -2.37 -27.25 -4.90
N LEU A 390 -1.97 -26.07 -4.44
CA LEU A 390 -2.76 -24.84 -4.61
C LEU A 390 -2.87 -24.42 -6.07
N MET A 391 -1.80 -24.56 -6.87
CA MET A 391 -1.88 -24.26 -8.31
C MET A 391 -2.94 -25.10 -9.02
N ARG A 392 -3.12 -26.36 -8.62
CA ARG A 392 -4.21 -27.23 -9.12
C ARG A 392 -5.57 -26.87 -8.52
N GLU A 393 -5.66 -26.56 -7.23
CA GLU A 393 -6.91 -26.17 -6.56
C GLU A 393 -7.51 -24.91 -7.20
N PHE A 394 -6.69 -23.89 -7.42
CA PHE A 394 -7.08 -22.63 -8.09
C PHE A 394 -7.15 -22.75 -9.61
N LYS A 395 -6.70 -23.87 -10.18
CA LYS A 395 -6.62 -24.13 -11.63
C LYS A 395 -5.86 -23.03 -12.37
N PHE A 396 -4.71 -22.61 -11.83
CA PHE A 396 -3.93 -21.54 -12.44
C PHE A 396 -3.42 -21.92 -13.83
N PHE A 397 -3.30 -20.91 -14.68
CA PHE A 397 -2.69 -20.98 -15.99
C PHE A 397 -2.13 -19.59 -16.34
N SER A 398 -1.14 -19.54 -17.22
CA SER A 398 -0.49 -18.29 -17.63
C SER A 398 -0.84 -17.97 -19.07
N ILE A 399 -1.32 -16.75 -19.28
CA ILE A 399 -1.53 -16.17 -20.60
C ILE A 399 -0.30 -15.34 -20.98
N LEU A 400 0.23 -15.58 -22.18
CA LEU A 400 1.22 -14.74 -22.83
C LEU A 400 0.56 -14.02 -24.01
N ASP A 401 0.48 -12.69 -23.90
CA ASP A 401 0.05 -11.80 -24.96
C ASP A 401 1.26 -10.97 -25.41
N ASP A 402 1.73 -11.22 -26.64
CA ASP A 402 2.90 -10.58 -27.24
C ASP A 402 2.42 -9.74 -28.43
N ASP A 403 2.70 -8.44 -28.40
CA ASP A 403 2.35 -7.46 -29.45
C ASP A 403 2.87 -7.84 -30.85
N ARG A 404 3.87 -8.72 -30.94
CA ARG A 404 4.40 -9.24 -32.22
C ARG A 404 3.63 -10.45 -32.75
N LYS A 405 2.75 -11.05 -31.95
CA LYS A 405 1.93 -12.21 -32.32
C LYS A 405 0.49 -11.76 -32.53
N ASN A 406 -0.21 -12.38 -33.47
CA ASN A 406 -1.64 -12.15 -33.71
C ASN A 406 -2.53 -13.15 -32.92
N PHE A 407 -1.95 -13.85 -31.96
CA PHE A 407 -2.63 -14.82 -31.12
C PHE A 407 -2.13 -14.69 -29.68
N VAL A 408 -3.00 -15.08 -28.76
CA VAL A 408 -2.68 -15.21 -27.34
C VAL A 408 -2.31 -16.67 -27.07
N GLU A 409 -1.27 -16.89 -26.29
CA GLU A 409 -0.72 -18.22 -25.99
C GLU A 409 -0.97 -18.60 -24.53
N VAL A 410 -1.50 -19.80 -24.28
CA VAL A 410 -1.48 -20.38 -22.93
C VAL A 410 -0.10 -20.97 -22.70
N SER A 411 0.75 -20.21 -22.03
CA SER A 411 2.17 -20.53 -21.88
C SER A 411 2.47 -21.56 -20.79
N ALA A 412 1.60 -21.69 -19.78
CA ALA A 412 1.72 -22.68 -18.72
C ALA A 412 0.34 -23.04 -18.16
N ILE A 413 0.18 -24.27 -17.70
CA ILE A 413 -0.99 -24.77 -16.96
C ILE A 413 -0.54 -25.43 -15.66
N HIS A 414 -1.48 -25.77 -14.78
CA HIS A 414 -1.23 -26.33 -13.45
C HIS A 414 -0.79 -27.82 -13.49
N ASP A 415 0.25 -28.11 -14.27
CA ASP A 415 0.93 -29.41 -14.36
C ASP A 415 2.42 -29.29 -13.97
N GLU A 416 3.10 -30.44 -13.91
CA GLU A 416 4.49 -30.56 -13.44
C GLU A 416 5.46 -29.65 -14.21
N MET A 417 5.25 -29.50 -15.52
CA MET A 417 6.06 -28.63 -16.38
C MET A 417 5.75 -27.14 -16.16
N GLY A 418 4.48 -26.81 -15.90
CA GLY A 418 4.01 -25.42 -15.77
C GLY A 418 4.13 -24.82 -14.37
N TYR A 419 4.27 -25.61 -13.30
CA TYR A 419 4.27 -25.11 -11.91
C TYR A 419 5.29 -23.99 -11.67
N ARG A 420 6.54 -24.15 -12.11
CA ARG A 420 7.57 -23.12 -11.92
C ARG A 420 7.21 -21.83 -12.66
N GLN A 421 6.75 -21.96 -13.90
CA GLN A 421 6.38 -20.81 -14.73
C GLN A 421 5.14 -20.08 -14.19
N ILE A 422 4.13 -20.81 -13.71
CA ILE A 422 2.95 -20.21 -13.06
C ILE A 422 3.38 -19.42 -11.83
N ARG A 423 4.20 -20.01 -10.97
CA ARG A 423 4.69 -19.40 -9.75
C ARG A 423 5.50 -18.14 -10.03
N GLU A 424 6.40 -18.17 -11.01
CA GLU A 424 7.17 -17.00 -11.46
C GLU A 424 6.27 -15.89 -12.03
N LYS A 425 5.30 -16.25 -12.89
CA LYS A 425 4.38 -15.30 -13.51
C LYS A 425 3.45 -14.67 -12.49
N LEU A 426 2.93 -15.44 -11.54
CA LEU A 426 2.08 -14.92 -10.48
C LEU A 426 2.87 -14.01 -9.54
N ALA A 427 4.06 -14.43 -9.10
CA ALA A 427 4.95 -13.56 -8.30
C ALA A 427 5.25 -12.23 -9.01
N ALA A 428 5.49 -12.26 -10.33
CA ALA A 428 5.74 -11.07 -11.12
C ALA A 428 4.54 -10.11 -11.22
N GLN A 429 3.30 -10.58 -11.02
CA GLN A 429 2.11 -9.72 -10.96
C GLN A 429 2.03 -8.91 -9.66
N TYR A 430 2.67 -9.35 -8.59
CA TYR A 430 2.74 -8.63 -7.32
C TYR A 430 4.04 -7.83 -7.14
N ASN A 431 4.92 -7.84 -8.15
CA ASN A 431 6.12 -7.03 -8.13
C ASN A 431 5.80 -5.60 -8.55
N LEU A 432 5.90 -4.67 -7.61
CA LEU A 432 5.62 -3.25 -7.83
C LEU A 432 6.49 -2.62 -8.93
N SER A 433 7.72 -3.08 -9.13
CA SER A 433 8.58 -2.58 -10.21
C SER A 433 8.06 -2.95 -11.60
N ASN A 434 7.19 -3.96 -11.71
CA ASN A 434 6.53 -4.34 -12.96
C ASN A 434 5.19 -3.62 -13.15
N LEU A 435 4.52 -3.24 -12.04
CA LEU A 435 3.21 -2.60 -12.04
C LEU A 435 3.31 -1.08 -12.20
N GLU A 436 4.28 -0.45 -11.55
CA GLU A 436 4.49 0.99 -11.61
C GLU A 436 5.38 1.35 -12.81
N PRO A 437 4.98 2.30 -13.66
CA PRO A 437 5.83 2.75 -14.76
C PRO A 437 7.19 3.22 -14.26
N ASN A 438 8.28 2.72 -14.86
CA ASN A 438 9.61 3.17 -14.51
C ASN A 438 9.85 4.55 -15.14
N ILE A 439 9.69 5.61 -14.33
CA ILE A 439 9.94 7.00 -14.71
C ILE A 439 10.97 7.58 -13.75
N GLN A 440 12.02 8.19 -14.30
CA GLN A 440 13.15 8.70 -13.52
C GLN A 440 13.57 10.08 -14.02
N VAL A 441 13.99 10.96 -13.12
CA VAL A 441 14.68 12.18 -13.49
C VAL A 441 16.04 11.83 -14.04
N TYR A 442 16.25 12.11 -15.32
CA TYR A 442 17.49 11.75 -16.04
C TYR A 442 18.46 12.91 -16.17
N ASN A 443 17.96 14.10 -16.50
CA ASN A 443 18.79 15.27 -16.73
C ASN A 443 18.07 16.56 -16.35
N VAL A 444 18.82 17.57 -15.92
CA VAL A 444 18.41 18.96 -15.78
C VAL A 444 19.40 19.83 -16.53
N ASP A 445 18.90 20.71 -17.39
CA ASP A 445 19.76 21.68 -18.07
C ASP A 445 20.17 22.84 -17.15
N VAL A 446 21.10 22.57 -16.22
CA VAL A 446 21.55 23.55 -15.22
C VAL A 446 22.17 24.81 -15.85
N ARG A 447 22.73 24.70 -17.06
CA ARG A 447 23.45 25.80 -17.74
C ARG A 447 22.60 26.55 -18.77
N GLY A 448 21.53 25.93 -19.28
CA GLY A 448 20.63 26.51 -20.27
C GLY A 448 19.29 26.92 -19.68
N ASP A 449 18.22 26.31 -20.19
CA ASP A 449 16.83 26.70 -19.91
C ASP A 449 16.26 26.09 -18.61
N ARG A 450 17.07 25.32 -17.88
CA ARG A 450 16.67 24.58 -16.66
C ARG A 450 15.59 23.54 -16.91
N SER A 451 15.44 23.07 -18.15
CA SER A 451 14.50 22.01 -18.49
C SER A 451 14.82 20.71 -17.75
N LEU A 452 13.76 20.03 -17.30
CA LEU A 452 13.81 18.73 -16.64
C LEU A 452 13.50 17.63 -17.64
N THR A 453 14.43 16.71 -17.85
CA THR A 453 14.23 15.52 -18.68
C THR A 453 13.94 14.32 -17.79
N LEU A 454 12.74 13.77 -17.93
CA LEU A 454 12.35 12.48 -17.42
C LEU A 454 12.65 11.40 -18.46
N GLN A 455 13.13 10.24 -18.01
CA GLN A 455 13.20 9.04 -18.83
C GLN A 455 12.18 8.02 -18.35
N HIS A 456 11.45 7.43 -19.28
CA HIS A 456 10.61 6.27 -19.12
C HIS A 456 11.32 5.05 -19.72
N VAL A 457 11.43 3.97 -18.96
CA VAL A 457 11.93 2.67 -19.44
C VAL A 457 10.77 1.68 -19.48
N PRO A 458 10.25 1.34 -20.67
CA PRO A 458 9.15 0.39 -20.78
C PRO A 458 9.52 -0.99 -20.25
N HIS A 459 8.65 -1.58 -19.45
CA HIS A 459 8.76 -2.97 -19.05
C HIS A 459 8.01 -3.85 -20.06
N ASN A 460 8.66 -4.87 -20.61
CA ASN A 460 8.08 -5.78 -21.62
C ASN A 460 7.45 -5.09 -22.84
N ARG A 461 7.99 -3.93 -23.26
CA ARG A 461 7.48 -3.13 -24.39
C ARG A 461 6.04 -2.63 -24.20
N ILE A 462 5.52 -2.67 -22.96
CA ILE A 462 4.21 -2.13 -22.63
C ILE A 462 4.30 -0.60 -22.70
N PRO A 463 3.48 0.07 -23.54
CA PRO A 463 3.51 1.52 -23.67
C PRO A 463 2.94 2.20 -22.44
N LEU A 464 3.41 3.42 -22.17
CA LEU A 464 2.84 4.28 -21.12
C LEU A 464 1.40 4.69 -21.46
N ASP A 465 0.54 4.80 -20.45
CA ASP A 465 -0.84 5.24 -20.64
C ASP A 465 -0.95 6.70 -21.13
N LYS A 466 -1.96 6.98 -21.97
CA LYS A 466 -2.18 8.30 -22.59
C LYS A 466 -2.42 9.44 -21.57
N GLY A 467 -2.77 9.11 -20.33
CA GLY A 467 -2.90 10.07 -19.23
C GLY A 467 -1.60 10.76 -18.81
N HIS A 468 -0.43 10.33 -19.32
CA HIS A 468 0.86 10.93 -18.98
C HIS A 468 0.93 12.44 -19.24
N ASP A 469 0.21 12.94 -20.26
CA ASP A 469 0.15 14.37 -20.60
C ASP A 469 -0.41 15.24 -19.45
N GLU A 470 -1.40 14.73 -18.71
CA GLU A 470 -2.00 15.45 -17.58
C GLU A 470 -1.06 15.44 -16.37
N VAL A 471 -0.39 14.31 -16.12
CA VAL A 471 0.59 14.19 -15.02
C VAL A 471 1.80 15.11 -15.24
N LEU A 472 2.24 15.30 -16.49
CA LEU A 472 3.35 16.20 -16.81
C LEU A 472 3.05 17.66 -16.47
N LYS A 473 1.78 18.11 -16.53
CA LYS A 473 1.39 19.47 -16.14
C LYS A 473 1.64 19.73 -14.65
N HIS A 474 1.40 18.74 -13.81
CA HIS A 474 1.67 18.83 -12.37
C HIS A 474 3.17 18.92 -12.09
N LEU A 475 3.98 18.13 -12.81
CA LEU A 475 5.43 18.22 -12.65
C LEU A 475 5.99 19.57 -13.15
N TYR A 476 5.47 20.06 -14.27
CA TYR A 476 5.80 21.40 -14.78
C TYR A 476 5.46 22.49 -13.75
N ARG A 477 4.29 22.41 -13.10
CA ARG A 477 3.90 23.36 -12.04
C ARG A 477 4.88 23.37 -10.88
N LEU A 478 5.30 22.20 -10.40
CA LEU A 478 6.25 22.09 -9.28
C LEU A 478 7.68 22.48 -9.66
N TRP A 479 8.10 22.21 -10.90
CA TRP A 479 9.45 22.50 -11.37
C TRP A 479 9.63 23.95 -11.82
N GLY A 480 8.63 24.52 -12.49
CA GLY A 480 8.59 25.90 -12.97
C GLY A 480 9.28 26.15 -14.32
N PHE A 481 9.85 25.12 -14.94
CA PHE A 481 10.50 25.17 -16.26
C PHE A 481 10.06 23.98 -17.13
N ASP A 482 10.42 23.99 -18.42
CA ASP A 482 10.10 22.94 -19.38
C ASP A 482 10.38 21.53 -18.84
N VAL A 483 9.40 20.64 -18.97
CA VAL A 483 9.51 19.22 -18.63
C VAL A 483 9.39 18.40 -19.90
N ILE A 484 10.33 17.50 -20.13
CA ILE A 484 10.41 16.62 -21.30
C ILE A 484 10.35 15.18 -20.80
N LEU A 485 9.44 14.37 -21.35
CA LEU A 485 9.36 12.95 -21.09
C LEU A 485 9.88 12.18 -22.31
N GLU A 486 10.95 11.43 -22.12
CA GLU A 486 11.55 10.57 -23.14
C GLU A 486 11.30 9.09 -22.83
N GLU A 487 10.94 8.30 -23.84
CA GLU A 487 10.97 6.84 -23.76
C GLU A 487 12.32 6.31 -24.25
N VAL A 488 12.91 5.40 -23.49
CA VAL A 488 14.11 4.66 -23.90
C VAL A 488 13.69 3.36 -24.57
N LYS A 489 13.90 3.27 -25.89
CA LYS A 489 13.65 2.04 -26.67
C LYS A 489 14.75 1.00 -26.39
N GLU A 490 14.48 -0.26 -26.70
CA GLU A 490 15.46 -1.37 -26.58
C GLU A 490 16.79 -1.11 -27.32
N SER A 491 16.76 -0.32 -28.41
CA SER A 491 17.95 0.07 -29.18
C SER A 491 18.83 1.13 -28.48
N GLY A 492 18.41 1.64 -27.33
CA GLY A 492 19.01 2.79 -26.66
C GLY A 492 18.59 4.15 -27.26
N ARG A 493 17.80 4.14 -28.35
CA ARG A 493 17.23 5.36 -28.93
C ARG A 493 16.21 5.96 -27.97
N ARG A 494 16.22 7.29 -27.85
CA ARG A 494 15.28 8.07 -27.06
C ARG A 494 14.26 8.73 -27.97
N GLU A 495 13.00 8.67 -27.57
CA GLU A 495 11.89 9.30 -28.28
C GLU A 495 11.10 10.17 -27.30
N ILE A 496 10.78 11.40 -27.68
CA ILE A 496 9.99 12.29 -26.83
C ILE A 496 8.53 11.83 -26.87
N LEU A 497 8.01 11.41 -25.72
CA LEU A 497 6.59 11.05 -25.55
C LEU A 497 5.73 12.28 -25.31
N GLY A 498 6.24 13.26 -24.57
CA GLY A 498 5.49 14.46 -24.23
C GLY A 498 6.37 15.57 -23.69
N THR A 499 5.91 16.81 -23.85
CA THR A 499 6.53 17.99 -23.26
C THR A 499 5.48 18.86 -22.59
N CYS A 500 5.87 19.52 -21.50
CA CYS A 500 5.08 20.57 -20.86
C CYS A 500 5.98 21.80 -20.65
N PRO A 501 5.69 22.95 -21.29
CA PRO A 501 4.58 23.21 -22.21
C PRO A 501 4.66 22.39 -23.50
N LYS A 502 3.53 22.23 -24.19
CA LYS A 502 3.50 21.53 -25.49
C LYS A 502 4.32 22.33 -26.49
N ARG A 503 5.37 21.74 -27.04
CA ARG A 503 6.14 22.34 -28.13
C ARG A 503 5.34 22.17 -29.42
N GLU A 504 5.13 23.26 -30.16
CA GLU A 504 4.59 23.12 -31.52
C GLU A 504 5.59 22.27 -32.34
N PRO A 505 5.12 21.29 -33.13
CA PRO A 505 6.00 20.61 -34.06
C PRO A 505 6.60 21.67 -34.97
N TYR A 506 7.93 21.76 -35.01
CA TYR A 506 8.64 22.64 -35.93
C TYR A 506 8.01 22.48 -37.32
N ASN A 507 7.38 23.54 -37.82
CA ASN A 507 6.91 23.60 -39.19
C ASN A 507 8.12 23.30 -40.09
N SER A 508 8.15 22.10 -40.64
CA SER A 508 9.07 21.72 -41.71
C SER A 508 8.60 22.37 -43.01
N THR A 509 8.62 23.69 -43.04
CA THR A 509 8.40 24.51 -44.23
C THR A 509 9.53 25.53 -44.30
N ILE A 510 10.67 25.06 -44.82
CA ILE A 510 11.54 25.83 -45.71
C ILE A 510 11.90 24.94 -46.88
#